data_AF-A0A6L4Y8V3-F1
#
_entry.id   AF-A0A6L4Y8V3-F1
#
_cell.length_a   1.000
_cell.length_b   1.000
_cell.length_c   1.000
_cell.angle_alpha   90.00
_cell.angle_beta   90.00
_cell.angle_gamma   90.00
#
_symmetry.space_group_name_H-M   'P 1'
#
loop_
_entity.id
_entity.type
_entity.pdbx_description
1 polymer ?
#
loop_
_entity_poly.entity_id
_entity_poly.type
_entity_poly.pdbx_seq_one_letter_code
_entity_poly.pdbx_strand_id
1 'polypeptide(L)'
;MKDLSKENQGNFQETLKINTLLEINKALSKEREDLTRENLRLRDELEKLKGVNPIDRSELKANPQKQLSIEKVLEKKLDEIITVLDVKTVGKRRLYADIISNVEKTLIKLALNRTKNIKYEAARFLGINRNTLHKKMNDLNISV
;
A
#
# COMPACT_ATOMS: atom_id res chain seq x y z
N MET A 1 -49.51 35.68 -42.43
CA MET A 1 -49.28 36.09 -41.03
C MET A 1 -48.59 34.93 -40.34
N LYS A 2 -47.34 35.09 -39.89
CA LYS A 2 -46.65 34.00 -39.16
C LYS A 2 -47.36 33.79 -37.82
N ASP A 3 -47.68 32.55 -37.48
CA ASP A 3 -48.43 32.15 -36.29
C ASP A 3 -47.66 32.53 -35.00
N LEU A 4 -47.86 33.76 -34.52
CA LEU A 4 -47.28 34.28 -33.28
C LEU A 4 -47.58 33.39 -32.04
N SER A 5 -48.59 32.51 -32.12
CA SER A 5 -48.94 31.58 -31.03
C SER A 5 -47.95 30.42 -30.88
N LYS A 6 -47.41 29.88 -31.99
CA LYS A 6 -46.43 28.78 -31.95
C LYS A 6 -45.04 29.28 -31.55
N GLU A 7 -44.68 30.48 -31.98
CA GLU A 7 -43.43 31.14 -31.64
C GLU A 7 -43.38 31.49 -30.14
N ASN A 8 -44.46 32.01 -29.56
CA ASN A 8 -44.56 32.26 -28.12
C ASN A 8 -44.55 30.98 -27.27
N GLN A 9 -45.17 29.90 -27.74
CA GLN A 9 -45.12 28.60 -27.04
C GLN A 9 -43.72 27.99 -27.06
N GLY A 10 -43.01 28.05 -28.19
CA GLY A 10 -41.61 27.62 -28.30
C GLY A 10 -40.70 28.39 -27.34
N ASN A 11 -40.85 29.72 -27.31
CA ASN A 11 -40.04 30.61 -26.48
C ASN A 11 -40.28 30.40 -24.97
N PHE A 12 -41.52 30.09 -24.57
CA PHE A 12 -41.87 29.74 -23.19
C PHE A 12 -41.24 28.40 -22.75
N GLN A 13 -41.29 27.37 -23.61
CA GLN A 13 -40.67 26.07 -23.33
C GLN A 13 -39.14 26.16 -23.26
N GLU A 14 -38.53 27.01 -24.09
CA GLU A 14 -37.09 27.27 -24.06
C GLU A 14 -36.67 28.01 -22.79
N THR A 15 -37.45 29.01 -22.37
CA THR A 15 -37.24 29.72 -21.09
C THR A 15 -37.35 28.77 -19.90
N LEU A 16 -38.33 27.86 -19.90
CA LEU A 16 -38.48 26.82 -18.87
C LEU A 16 -37.26 25.89 -18.82
N LYS A 17 -36.78 25.41 -19.97
CA LYS A 17 -35.57 24.57 -20.05
C LYS A 17 -34.34 25.31 -19.52
N ILE A 18 -34.14 26.56 -19.92
CA ILE A 18 -33.02 27.40 -19.46
C ILE A 18 -33.07 27.57 -17.93
N ASN A 19 -34.23 27.86 -17.36
CA ASN A 19 -34.38 28.00 -15.92
C ASN A 19 -34.10 26.69 -15.17
N THR A 20 -34.57 25.55 -15.69
CA THR A 20 -34.25 24.24 -15.09
C THR A 20 -32.76 23.91 -15.16
N LEU A 21 -32.09 24.19 -16.28
CA LEU A 21 -30.65 24.01 -16.42
C LEU A 21 -29.87 24.93 -15.49
N LEU A 22 -30.36 26.16 -15.28
CA LEU A 22 -29.73 27.11 -14.37
C LEU A 22 -29.79 26.61 -12.91
N GLU A 23 -30.93 26.07 -12.48
CA GLU A 23 -31.07 25.49 -11.14
C GLU A 23 -30.20 24.23 -10.96
N ILE A 24 -30.12 23.36 -11.97
CA ILE A 24 -29.22 22.20 -11.97
C ILE A 24 -27.76 22.64 -11.85
N ASN A 25 -27.33 23.65 -12.62
CA ASN A 25 -25.97 24.16 -12.56
C ASN A 25 -25.62 24.81 -11.22
N LYS A 26 -26.57 25.53 -10.60
CA LYS A 26 -26.41 26.06 -9.24
C LYS A 26 -26.23 24.92 -8.22
N ALA A 27 -27.08 23.90 -8.29
CA ALA A 27 -27.00 22.74 -7.41
C ALA A 27 -25.66 21.99 -7.55
N LEU A 28 -25.21 21.76 -8.79
CA LEU A 28 -23.92 21.14 -9.09
C LEU A 28 -22.73 21.98 -8.62
N SER A 29 -22.81 23.32 -8.69
CA SER A 29 -21.78 24.22 -8.16
C SER A 29 -21.66 24.05 -6.65
N LYS A 30 -22.79 24.03 -5.94
CA LYS A 30 -22.83 23.82 -4.49
C LYS A 30 -22.24 22.46 -4.09
N GLU A 31 -22.61 21.39 -4.79
CA GLU A 31 -22.07 20.04 -4.55
C GLU A 31 -20.55 19.98 -4.76
N ARG A 32 -20.02 20.64 -5.81
CA ARG A 32 -18.58 20.75 -6.05
C ARG A 32 -17.85 21.51 -4.95
N GLU A 33 -18.45 22.57 -4.42
CA GLU A 33 -17.91 23.33 -3.28
C GLU A 33 -17.86 22.46 -2.02
N ASP A 34 -18.91 21.70 -1.73
CA ASP A 34 -18.98 20.79 -0.59
C ASP A 34 -17.96 19.65 -0.73
N LEU A 35 -17.83 19.06 -1.92
CA LEU A 35 -16.79 18.07 -2.22
C LEU A 35 -15.38 18.65 -2.09
N THR A 36 -15.17 19.90 -2.47
CA THR A 36 -13.86 20.57 -2.33
C THR A 36 -13.53 20.79 -0.86
N ARG A 37 -14.51 21.19 -0.04
CA ARG A 37 -14.35 21.31 1.42
C ARG A 37 -14.03 19.98 2.07
N GLU A 38 -14.74 18.92 1.71
CA GLU A 38 -14.50 17.59 2.26
C GLU A 38 -13.15 17.03 1.82
N ASN A 39 -12.75 17.24 0.56
CA ASN A 39 -11.41 16.87 0.10
C ASN A 39 -10.30 17.65 0.84
N LEU A 40 -10.53 18.92 1.17
CA LEU A 40 -9.59 19.71 1.97
C LEU A 40 -9.48 19.18 3.39
N ARG A 41 -10.63 18.86 4.01
CA ARG A 41 -10.69 18.24 5.34
C ARG A 41 -10.01 16.87 5.36
N LEU A 42 -10.30 16.01 4.39
CA LEU A 42 -9.66 14.70 4.25
C LEU A 42 -8.17 14.83 4.00
N ARG A 43 -7.72 15.87 3.28
CA ARG A 43 -6.30 16.16 3.10
C ARG A 43 -5.65 16.61 4.41
N ASP A 44 -6.30 17.47 5.19
CA ASP A 44 -5.80 17.87 6.51
C ASP A 44 -5.79 16.71 7.52
N GLU A 45 -6.80 15.85 7.46
CA GLU A 45 -6.85 14.60 8.23
C GLU A 45 -5.76 13.63 7.76
N LEU A 46 -5.53 13.54 6.46
CA LEU A 46 -4.40 12.80 5.90
C LEU A 46 -3.06 13.40 6.32
N GLU A 47 -2.90 14.72 6.38
CA GLU A 47 -1.69 15.39 6.89
C GLU A 47 -1.47 15.08 8.38
N LYS A 48 -2.54 15.02 9.19
CA LYS A 48 -2.47 14.57 10.59
C LYS A 48 -2.07 13.09 10.70
N LEU A 49 -2.45 12.27 9.72
CA LEU A 49 -2.06 10.86 9.62
C LEU A 49 -0.68 10.66 8.94
N LYS A 50 -0.15 11.66 8.22
CA LYS A 50 1.15 11.66 7.52
C LYS A 50 2.39 11.74 8.43
N GLY A 51 2.25 11.47 9.72
CA GLY A 51 3.36 10.91 10.53
C GLY A 51 3.79 9.50 10.06
N VAL A 52 3.23 9.00 8.94
CA VAL A 52 3.48 7.66 8.43
C VAL A 52 3.53 7.61 6.89
N ASN A 53 4.55 8.18 6.24
CA ASN A 53 5.11 7.70 4.94
C ASN A 53 6.25 8.61 4.43
N PRO A 54 7.24 8.14 3.63
CA PRO A 54 7.69 6.78 3.30
C PRO A 54 8.94 6.38 4.12
N ILE A 55 9.46 5.16 3.96
CA ILE A 55 10.58 4.58 4.74
C ILE A 55 11.83 5.48 4.69
N ASP A 56 11.90 6.47 5.58
CA ASP A 56 13.11 7.19 5.91
C ASP A 56 13.78 6.48 7.09
N ARG A 57 15.01 6.04 6.90
CA ARG A 57 15.82 5.39 7.94
C ARG A 57 16.03 6.30 9.15
N SER A 58 15.84 7.62 9.00
CA SER A 58 15.91 8.61 10.07
C SER A 58 14.72 8.52 11.05
N GLU A 59 13.49 8.26 10.56
CA GLU A 59 12.28 8.17 11.38
C GLU A 59 12.22 6.91 12.27
N LEU A 60 12.87 5.82 11.85
CA LEU A 60 12.88 4.57 12.61
C LEU A 60 13.61 4.72 13.97
N LYS A 61 14.45 5.75 14.11
CA LYS A 61 15.14 6.07 15.37
C LYS A 61 14.35 7.00 16.28
N ALA A 62 13.28 7.62 15.78
CA ALA A 62 12.58 8.71 16.47
C ALA A 62 11.20 8.34 17.02
N ASN A 63 10.58 7.23 16.60
CA ASN A 63 9.25 6.84 17.09
C ASN A 63 9.16 5.36 17.53
N PRO A 64 9.23 5.08 18.84
CA PRO A 64 9.08 3.72 19.40
C PRO A 64 7.76 3.03 19.04
N GLN A 65 6.69 3.79 18.75
CA GLN A 65 5.35 3.23 18.51
C GLN A 65 5.21 2.58 17.13
N LYS A 66 6.02 2.97 16.14
CA LYS A 66 5.99 2.41 14.78
C LYS A 66 6.88 1.17 14.66
N GLN A 67 8.00 1.13 15.39
CA GLN A 67 8.78 -0.09 15.62
C GLN A 67 7.89 -1.18 16.23
N LEU A 68 7.11 -0.81 17.25
CA LEU A 68 6.11 -1.65 17.93
C LEU A 68 5.10 -2.36 17.01
N SER A 69 4.99 -1.99 15.72
CA SER A 69 4.10 -2.65 14.75
C SER A 69 4.75 -3.81 13.98
N ILE A 70 6.03 -3.72 13.60
CA ILE A 70 6.70 -4.77 12.83
C ILE A 70 7.12 -5.91 13.74
N GLU A 71 7.73 -5.59 14.88
CA GLU A 71 8.13 -6.60 15.87
C GLU A 71 6.90 -7.43 16.29
N LYS A 72 5.78 -6.77 16.57
CA LYS A 72 4.55 -7.44 17.03
C LYS A 72 3.88 -8.31 15.95
N VAL A 73 3.95 -7.89 14.68
CA VAL A 73 3.48 -8.72 13.56
C VAL A 73 4.39 -9.94 13.38
N LEU A 74 5.70 -9.75 13.48
CA LEU A 74 6.67 -10.84 13.41
C LEU A 74 6.50 -11.82 14.57
N GLU A 75 6.33 -11.33 15.81
CA GLU A 75 6.07 -12.15 16.99
C GLU A 75 4.86 -13.07 16.75
N LYS A 76 3.71 -12.48 16.36
CA LYS A 76 2.51 -13.27 16.11
C LYS A 76 2.72 -14.33 15.01
N LYS A 77 3.40 -13.96 13.92
CA LYS A 77 3.64 -14.89 12.80
C LYS A 77 4.67 -15.96 13.10
N LEU A 78 5.71 -15.63 13.86
CA LEU A 78 6.70 -16.60 14.31
C LEU A 78 6.11 -17.56 15.33
N ASP A 79 5.23 -17.11 16.22
CA ASP A 79 4.52 -17.97 17.18
C ASP A 79 3.65 -19.03 16.47
N GLU A 80 2.91 -18.61 15.44
CA GLU A 80 2.16 -19.52 14.55
C GLU A 80 3.10 -20.57 13.91
N ILE A 81 4.27 -20.14 13.39
CA ILE A 81 5.26 -21.02 12.74
C ILE A 81 5.90 -21.98 13.75
N ILE A 82 6.30 -21.49 14.93
CA ILE A 82 6.92 -22.27 15.99
C ILE A 82 5.97 -23.38 16.45
N THR A 83 4.70 -23.04 16.68
CA THR A 83 3.68 -24.03 17.07
C THR A 83 3.57 -25.16 16.05
N VAL A 84 3.58 -24.84 14.75
CA VAL A 84 3.50 -25.85 13.68
C VAL A 84 4.78 -26.69 13.58
N LEU A 85 5.95 -26.08 13.76
CA LEU A 85 7.24 -26.77 13.66
C LEU A 85 7.55 -27.62 14.89
N ASP A 86 7.17 -27.17 16.09
CA ASP A 86 7.35 -27.92 17.35
C ASP A 86 6.58 -29.24 17.31
N VAL A 87 5.33 -29.23 16.83
CA VAL A 87 4.50 -30.42 16.63
C VAL A 87 5.14 -31.41 15.63
N LYS A 88 5.89 -30.93 14.63
CA LYS A 88 6.52 -31.77 13.60
C LYS A 88 7.90 -32.29 13.99
N THR A 89 8.56 -31.68 14.99
CA THR A 89 9.99 -31.93 15.28
C THR A 89 10.23 -32.65 16.59
N VAL A 90 9.20 -33.32 17.15
CA VAL A 90 9.29 -34.17 18.36
C VAL A 90 10.57 -35.02 18.36
N GLY A 91 11.60 -34.56 19.08
CA GLY A 91 12.89 -35.24 19.24
C GLY A 91 14.12 -34.61 18.55
N LYS A 92 13.99 -33.61 17.67
CA LYS A 92 15.14 -32.91 17.04
C LYS A 92 15.21 -31.45 17.47
N ARG A 93 16.18 -31.13 18.33
CA ARG A 93 16.52 -29.76 18.79
C ARG A 93 17.10 -28.87 17.68
N ARG A 94 16.37 -28.65 16.59
CA ARG A 94 16.83 -27.85 15.43
C ARG A 94 15.90 -26.72 15.02
N LEU A 95 14.86 -26.44 15.83
CA LEU A 95 13.87 -25.38 15.58
C LEU A 95 14.51 -24.04 15.18
N TYR A 96 15.55 -23.60 15.89
CA TYR A 96 16.27 -22.37 15.56
C TYR A 96 16.85 -22.39 14.14
N ALA A 97 17.58 -23.46 13.79
CA ALA A 97 18.19 -23.59 12.47
C ALA A 97 17.12 -23.65 11.36
N ASP A 98 16.01 -24.33 11.62
CA ASP A 98 14.90 -24.45 10.67
C ASP A 98 14.22 -23.10 10.46
N ILE A 99 13.95 -22.33 11.52
CA ILE A 99 13.34 -21.00 11.42
C ILE A 99 14.27 -20.05 10.67
N ILE A 100 15.54 -19.97 11.07
CA ILE A 100 16.51 -19.07 10.43
C ILE A 100 16.65 -19.41 8.95
N SER A 101 16.77 -20.70 8.60
CA SER A 101 16.85 -21.14 7.20
C SER A 101 15.60 -20.74 6.41
N ASN A 102 14.40 -20.91 6.96
CA ASN A 102 13.16 -20.53 6.30
C ASN A 102 13.02 -19.00 6.10
N VAL A 103 13.33 -18.21 7.13
CA VAL A 103 13.28 -16.74 7.05
C VAL A 103 14.29 -16.25 6.02
N GLU A 104 15.52 -16.74 6.08
CA GLU A 104 16.59 -16.33 5.18
C GLU A 104 16.30 -16.71 3.73
N LYS A 105 15.81 -17.93 3.50
CA LYS A 105 15.39 -18.40 2.17
C LYS A 105 14.28 -17.55 1.58
N THR A 106 13.29 -17.19 2.40
CA THR A 106 12.17 -16.33 2.00
C THR A 106 12.66 -14.94 1.63
N LEU A 107 13.52 -14.34 2.46
CA LEU A 107 14.08 -13.01 2.23
C LEU A 107 14.89 -12.95 0.92
N ILE A 108 15.75 -13.94 0.68
CA ILE A 108 16.55 -14.02 -0.54
C ILE A 108 15.66 -14.18 -1.79
N LYS A 109 14.65 -15.06 -1.74
CA LYS A 109 13.71 -15.24 -2.86
C LYS A 109 12.94 -13.95 -3.17
N LEU A 110 12.47 -13.23 -2.16
CA LEU A 110 11.77 -11.96 -2.35
C LEU A 110 12.68 -10.90 -2.99
N ALA A 111 13.95 -10.83 -2.57
CA ALA A 111 14.92 -9.94 -3.18
C ALA A 111 15.17 -10.28 -4.65
N LEU A 112 15.42 -11.55 -4.96
CA LEU A 112 15.62 -12.02 -6.35
C LEU A 112 14.41 -11.72 -7.22
N ASN A 113 13.19 -11.97 -6.74
CA ASN A 113 11.97 -11.65 -7.47
C ASN A 113 11.85 -10.16 -7.78
N ARG A 114 12.17 -9.28 -6.82
CA ARG A 114 12.12 -7.82 -7.01
C ARG A 114 13.18 -7.33 -8.00
N THR A 115 14.30 -8.03 -8.12
CA THR A 115 15.41 -7.66 -9.02
C THR A 115 15.45 -8.49 -10.30
N LYS A 116 14.35 -9.20 -10.65
CA LYS A 116 14.26 -10.04 -11.85
C LYS A 116 15.40 -11.06 -11.94
N ASN A 117 15.73 -11.68 -10.80
CA ASN A 117 16.80 -12.66 -10.63
C ASN A 117 18.23 -12.15 -10.87
N ILE A 118 18.42 -10.82 -10.96
CA ILE A 118 19.76 -10.24 -11.05
C ILE A 118 20.42 -10.30 -9.67
N LYS A 119 21.36 -11.23 -9.49
CA LYS A 119 22.04 -11.53 -8.21
C LYS A 119 22.77 -10.32 -7.62
N TYR A 120 23.45 -9.55 -8.47
CA TYR A 120 24.16 -8.34 -8.03
C TYR A 120 23.19 -7.32 -7.42
N GLU A 121 22.08 -7.03 -8.11
CA GLU A 121 21.06 -6.11 -7.63
C GLU A 121 20.33 -6.66 -6.39
N ALA A 122 20.08 -7.97 -6.32
CA ALA A 122 19.49 -8.59 -5.13
C ALA A 122 20.40 -8.43 -3.91
N ALA A 123 21.71 -8.63 -4.08
CA ALA A 123 22.69 -8.44 -3.00
C ALA A 123 22.74 -6.98 -2.54
N ARG A 124 22.72 -6.03 -3.49
CA ARG A 124 22.62 -4.59 -3.19
C ARG A 124 21.33 -4.24 -2.48
N PHE A 125 20.20 -4.78 -2.92
CA PHE A 125 18.88 -4.57 -2.31
C PHE A 125 18.84 -5.08 -0.86
N LEU A 126 19.43 -6.25 -0.61
CA LEU A 126 19.56 -6.83 0.73
C LEU A 126 20.64 -6.13 1.59
N GLY A 127 21.53 -5.34 0.98
CA GLY A 127 22.64 -4.70 1.67
C GLY A 127 23.74 -5.67 2.11
N ILE A 128 23.90 -6.80 1.41
CA ILE A 128 24.95 -7.80 1.68
C ILE A 128 25.92 -7.92 0.51
N ASN A 129 27.12 -8.44 0.77
CA ASN A 129 28.07 -8.71 -0.30
C ASN A 129 27.51 -9.79 -1.26
N ARG A 130 27.70 -9.61 -2.57
CA ARG A 130 27.33 -10.57 -3.62
C ARG A 130 27.87 -11.97 -3.37
N ASN A 131 29.08 -12.09 -2.82
CA ASN A 131 29.72 -13.37 -2.52
C ASN A 131 28.99 -14.07 -1.36
N THR A 132 28.56 -13.29 -0.38
CA THR A 132 27.75 -13.77 0.75
C THR A 132 26.38 -14.22 0.28
N LEU A 133 25.72 -13.44 -0.59
CA LEU A 133 24.46 -13.86 -1.21
C LEU A 133 24.63 -15.19 -1.95
N HIS A 134 25.68 -15.30 -2.77
CA HIS A 134 25.96 -16.52 -3.53
C HIS A 134 26.15 -17.74 -2.63
N LYS A 135 26.95 -17.62 -1.56
CA LYS A 135 27.13 -18.69 -0.57
C LYS A 135 25.80 -19.08 0.07
N LYS A 136 25.02 -18.10 0.54
CA LYS A 136 23.71 -18.32 1.18
C LYS A 136 22.70 -18.98 0.23
N MET A 137 22.71 -18.62 -1.05
CA MET A 137 21.88 -19.27 -2.07
C MET A 137 22.24 -20.75 -2.23
N ASN A 138 23.53 -21.09 -2.24
CA ASN A 138 23.99 -22.48 -2.31
C ASN A 138 23.59 -23.25 -1.05
N ASP A 139 23.87 -22.70 0.13
CA ASP A 139 23.56 -23.34 1.42
C ASP A 139 22.05 -23.61 1.58
N LEU A 140 21.19 -22.74 1.03
CA LEU A 140 19.73 -22.83 1.12
C LEU A 140 19.07 -23.51 -0.10
N ASN A 141 19.87 -24.00 -1.05
CA ASN A 141 19.43 -24.61 -2.31
C ASN A 141 18.44 -23.71 -3.07
N ILE A 142 18.86 -22.46 -3.34
CA ILE A 142 18.11 -21.46 -4.11
C ILE A 142 18.76 -21.33 -5.48
N SER A 143 18.08 -21.81 -6.51
CA SER A 143 18.46 -21.64 -7.91
C SER A 143 17.56 -20.60 -8.58
N VAL A 144 18.17 -19.72 -9.36
CA VAL A 144 17.52 -18.72 -10.23
C VAL A 144 18.29 -18.58 -11.53
#